data_AF-A0A920HTF8-F1
#
_entry.id   AF-A0A920HTF8-F1
#
_cell.length_a   1.000
_cell.length_b   1.000
_cell.length_c   1.000
_cell.angle_alpha   90.00
_cell.angle_beta   90.00
_cell.angle_gamma   90.00
#
_symmetry.space_group_name_H-M   'P 1'
#
loop_
_entity.id
_entity.type
_entity.pdbx_description
1 polymer ?
#
loop_
_entity_poly.entity_id
_entity_poly.type
_entity_poly.pdbx_seq_one_letter_code
_entity_poly.pdbx_strand_id
1 'polypeptide(L)'
;MGTYRLLPQRDAESNKGFYSQDEYDIKPLIEKHKQRKFLELGRSCVLSSYRKKSTIELLWQGVWKYILENNFDVMIGCASFQATKPEQIDMALSFLHHYALAPEEWRVK
;
A
#
# COMPACT_ATOMS: atom_id res chain seq x y z
N MET A 1 -12.79 17.51 2.63
CA MET A 1 -12.09 16.60 3.56
C MET A 1 -11.39 15.51 2.76
N GLY A 2 -10.18 15.14 3.15
CA GLY A 2 -9.41 14.02 2.59
C GLY A 2 -8.99 13.05 3.69
N THR A 3 -8.92 11.75 3.38
CA THR A 3 -8.53 10.69 4.32
C THR A 3 -7.64 9.64 3.67
N TYR A 4 -6.90 8.92 4.50
CA TYR A 4 -6.11 7.75 4.13
C TYR A 4 -6.43 6.61 5.11
N ARG A 5 -6.67 5.40 4.61
CA ARG A 5 -6.80 4.21 5.48
C ARG A 5 -5.41 3.69 5.80
N LEU A 6 -5.09 3.55 7.08
CA LEU A 6 -3.84 3.00 7.58
C LEU A 6 -4.16 1.83 8.51
N LEU A 7 -3.51 0.68 8.29
CA LEU A 7 -3.71 -0.53 9.08
C LEU A 7 -2.35 -1.08 9.54
N PRO A 8 -1.97 -0.82 10.81
CA PRO A 8 -0.78 -1.41 11.42
C PRO A 8 -0.83 -2.94 11.46
N GLN A 9 0.32 -3.60 11.29
CA GLN A 9 0.41 -5.07 11.39
C GLN A 9 -0.16 -5.64 12.69
N ARG A 10 0.16 -5.02 13.83
CA ARG A 10 -0.36 -5.43 15.15
C ARG A 10 -1.89 -5.47 15.20
N ASP A 11 -2.54 -4.54 14.51
CA ASP A 11 -3.99 -4.43 14.48
C ASP A 11 -4.57 -5.42 13.46
N ALA A 12 -3.89 -5.63 12.35
CA ALA A 12 -4.21 -6.68 11.37
C ALA A 12 -4.16 -8.09 12.00
N GLU A 13 -3.09 -8.42 12.70
CA GLU A 13 -2.86 -9.72 13.36
C GLU A 13 -3.86 -10.00 14.48
N SER A 14 -4.30 -8.96 15.19
CA SER A 14 -5.34 -9.07 16.21
C SER A 14 -6.75 -9.26 15.63
N ASN A 15 -6.91 -9.16 14.31
CA ASN A 15 -8.19 -9.26 13.61
C ASN A 15 -8.13 -10.31 12.48
N LYS A 16 -8.38 -9.91 11.23
CA LYS A 16 -8.49 -10.81 10.06
C LYS A 16 -7.22 -10.84 9.19
N GLY A 17 -6.14 -10.20 9.64
CA GLY A 17 -4.98 -9.92 8.81
C GLY A 17 -5.11 -8.61 8.04
N PHE A 18 -4.15 -8.37 7.15
CA PHE A 18 -4.17 -7.24 6.23
C PHE A 18 -5.25 -7.45 5.17
N TYR A 19 -5.88 -6.37 4.70
CA TYR A 19 -6.83 -6.47 3.59
C TYR A 19 -6.17 -7.07 2.34
N SER A 20 -4.90 -6.74 2.10
CA SER A 20 -4.15 -7.26 0.94
C SER A 20 -3.96 -8.78 1.00
N GLN A 21 -4.10 -9.43 2.16
CA GLN A 21 -4.09 -10.90 2.28
C GLN A 21 -5.34 -11.57 1.73
N ASP A 22 -6.46 -10.83 1.64
CA ASP A 22 -7.70 -11.35 1.06
C ASP A 22 -7.60 -11.41 -0.48
N GLU A 23 -6.71 -10.60 -1.07
CA GLU A 23 -6.55 -10.46 -2.53
C GLU A 23 -5.28 -11.15 -3.06
N TYR A 24 -4.22 -11.23 -2.25
CA TYR A 24 -2.89 -11.73 -2.65
C TYR A 24 -2.22 -12.55 -1.54
N ASP A 25 -1.40 -13.53 -1.92
CA ASP A 25 -0.57 -14.26 -0.94
C ASP A 25 0.67 -13.44 -0.53
N ILE A 26 0.48 -12.56 0.47
CA ILE A 26 1.56 -11.77 1.05
C ILE A 26 2.16 -12.40 2.31
N LYS A 27 1.72 -13.59 2.73
CA LYS A 27 2.26 -14.25 3.93
C LYS A 27 3.78 -14.51 3.80
N PRO A 28 4.32 -15.00 2.66
CA PRO A 28 5.75 -15.18 2.50
C PRO A 28 6.56 -13.89 2.70
N LEU A 29 6.00 -12.73 2.32
CA LEU A 29 6.63 -11.42 2.50
C LEU A 29 6.82 -11.11 3.99
N ILE A 30 5.75 -11.27 4.76
CA ILE A 30 5.74 -10.97 6.20
C ILE A 30 6.66 -11.94 6.95
N GLU A 31 6.58 -13.23 6.63
CA GLU A 31 7.39 -14.28 7.26
C GLU A 31 8.90 -14.11 7.01
N LYS A 32 9.28 -13.58 5.84
CA LYS A 32 10.69 -13.29 5.50
C LYS A 32 11.26 -12.11 6.28
N HIS A 33 10.39 -11.20 6.75
CA HIS A 33 10.77 -9.92 7.36
C HIS A 33 10.12 -9.72 8.74
N LYS A 34 10.03 -10.76 9.56
CA LYS A 34 9.35 -10.74 10.89
C LYS A 34 9.83 -9.67 11.86
N GLN A 35 11.08 -9.24 11.72
CA GLN A 35 11.69 -8.19 12.53
C GLN A 35 11.27 -6.78 12.11
N ARG A 36 10.56 -6.63 10.99
CA ARG A 36 10.09 -5.35 10.45
C ARG A 36 8.64 -5.11 10.85
N LYS A 37 8.30 -3.85 11.15
CA LYS A 37 6.94 -3.41 11.44
C LYS A 37 6.27 -2.95 10.15
N PHE A 38 5.25 -3.70 9.73
CA PHE A 38 4.49 -3.38 8.52
C PHE A 38 3.33 -2.41 8.81
N LEU A 39 3.07 -1.54 7.84
CA LEU A 39 1.89 -0.69 7.75
C LEU A 39 1.22 -0.89 6.40
N GLU A 40 -0.04 -1.30 6.39
CA GLU A 40 -0.82 -1.30 5.17
C GLU A 40 -1.43 0.08 4.91
N LEU A 41 -1.11 0.63 3.73
CA LEU A 41 -1.73 1.80 3.15
C LEU A 41 -2.88 1.36 2.25
N GLY A 42 -4.09 1.82 2.59
CA GLY A 42 -5.29 1.59 1.81
C GLY A 42 -5.65 2.75 0.90
N ARG A 43 -6.90 2.77 0.46
CA ARG A 43 -7.45 3.82 -0.41
C ARG A 43 -7.39 5.20 0.27
N SER A 44 -6.92 6.19 -0.47
CA SER A 44 -7.13 7.60 -0.13
C SER A 44 -8.46 8.10 -0.71
N CYS A 45 -9.26 8.81 0.07
CA CYS A 45 -10.51 9.40 -0.38
C CYS A 45 -10.46 10.91 -0.20
N VAL A 46 -10.62 11.67 -1.28
CA VAL A 46 -10.66 13.15 -1.24
C VAL A 46 -11.97 13.63 -1.82
N LEU A 47 -12.73 14.38 -1.00
CA LEU A 47 -13.96 15.04 -1.42
C LEU A 47 -13.69 15.93 -2.63
N SER A 48 -14.55 15.89 -3.64
CA SER A 48 -14.33 16.48 -4.97
C SER A 48 -13.83 17.94 -4.91
N SER A 49 -14.46 18.77 -4.09
CA SER A 49 -14.10 20.19 -3.90
C SER A 49 -12.69 20.43 -3.31
N TYR A 50 -12.05 19.39 -2.78
CA TYR A 50 -10.72 19.42 -2.18
C TYR A 50 -9.67 18.63 -3.00
N ARG A 51 -9.99 18.16 -4.22
CA ARG A 51 -9.02 17.42 -5.06
C ARG A 51 -7.99 18.35 -5.69
N LYS A 52 -7.05 18.81 -4.87
CA LYS A 52 -5.92 19.67 -5.25
C LYS A 52 -4.61 18.98 -4.85
N LYS A 53 -3.51 19.31 -5.54
CA LYS A 53 -2.17 18.78 -5.24
C LYS A 53 -1.81 18.91 -3.76
N SER A 54 -2.05 20.08 -3.17
CA SER A 54 -1.79 20.36 -1.76
C SER A 54 -2.52 19.44 -0.78
N THR A 55 -3.70 18.92 -1.14
CA THR A 55 -4.44 17.98 -0.28
C THR A 55 -3.78 16.61 -0.23
N ILE A 56 -3.26 16.13 -1.36
CA ILE A 56 -2.50 14.87 -1.40
C ILE A 56 -1.17 15.02 -0.66
N GLU A 57 -0.48 16.15 -0.84
CA GLU A 57 0.76 16.44 -0.12
C GLU A 57 0.54 16.45 1.41
N LEU A 58 -0.53 17.10 1.88
CA LEU A 58 -0.88 17.12 3.30
C LEU A 58 -1.23 15.73 3.84
N LEU A 59 -1.95 14.91 3.06
CA LEU A 59 -2.23 13.52 3.43
C LEU A 59 -0.93 12.72 3.59
N TRP A 60 -0.01 12.84 2.64
CA TRP A 60 1.29 12.17 2.72
C TRP A 60 2.15 12.66 3.88
N GLN A 61 2.12 13.94 4.22
CA GLN A 61 2.76 14.46 5.44
C GLN A 61 2.17 13.82 6.70
N GLY A 62 0.86 13.65 6.76
CA GLY A 62 0.18 12.95 7.86
C GLY A 62 0.59 11.48 7.97
N VAL A 63 0.64 10.76 6.83
CA VAL A 63 1.10 9.38 6.77
C VAL A 63 2.56 9.28 7.23
N TRP A 64 3.42 10.16 6.73
CA TRP A 64 4.84 10.19 7.12
C TRP A 64 5.02 10.44 8.62
N LYS A 65 4.30 11.41 9.17
CA LYS A 65 4.29 11.67 10.61
C LYS A 65 3.86 10.42 11.40
N TYR A 66 2.80 9.75 10.97
CA TYR A 66 2.31 8.52 11.61
C TYR A 66 3.35 7.38 11.57
N ILE A 67 4.08 7.26 10.46
CA ILE A 67 5.18 6.29 10.30
C ILE A 67 6.28 6.55 11.31
N LEU A 68 6.76 7.80 11.41
CA LEU A 68 7.81 8.17 12.34
C LEU A 68 7.39 7.97 13.80
N GLU A 69 6.18 8.38 14.19
CA GLU A 69 5.69 8.26 15.56
C GLU A 69 5.51 6.80 16.01
N ASN A 70 5.23 5.88 15.09
CA ASN A 70 4.98 4.47 15.39
C ASN A 70 6.15 3.54 15.05
N ASN A 71 7.21 4.07 14.44
CA ASN A 71 8.39 3.34 13.98
C ASN A 71 8.02 2.20 13.01
N PHE A 72 7.24 2.49 11.96
CA PHE A 72 7.00 1.51 10.89
C PHE A 72 8.21 1.43 9.95
N ASP A 73 8.58 0.22 9.57
CA ASP A 73 9.72 -0.05 8.69
C ASP A 73 9.31 -0.17 7.22
N VAL A 74 8.12 -0.73 6.97
CA VAL A 74 7.69 -1.14 5.64
C VAL A 74 6.25 -0.72 5.40
N MET A 75 6.00 -0.08 4.27
CA MET A 75 4.66 0.17 3.75
C MET A 75 4.29 -0.86 2.70
N ILE A 76 3.10 -1.44 2.83
CA ILE A 76 2.50 -2.33 1.82
C ILE A 76 1.11 -1.84 1.46
N GLY A 77 0.54 -2.33 0.37
CA GLY A 77 -0.84 -2.01 -0.01
C GLY A 77 -1.19 -2.49 -1.40
N CYS A 78 -2.47 -2.41 -1.73
CA CYS A 78 -2.98 -2.72 -3.05
C CYS A 78 -3.18 -1.44 -3.87
N ALA A 79 -2.63 -1.41 -5.08
CA ALA A 79 -2.87 -0.38 -6.08
C ALA A 79 -3.90 -0.87 -7.11
N SER A 80 -4.62 0.06 -7.74
CA SER A 80 -5.62 -0.26 -8.75
C SER A 80 -5.42 0.56 -10.02
N PHE A 81 -5.83 -0.03 -11.15
CA PHE A 81 -5.95 0.66 -12.42
C PHE A 81 -7.38 1.15 -12.66
N GLN A 82 -7.53 2.14 -13.53
CA GLN A 82 -8.83 2.61 -14.01
C GLN A 82 -9.39 1.72 -15.14
N ALA A 83 -9.17 0.41 -15.06
CA ALA A 83 -9.68 -0.59 -16.00
C ALA A 83 -9.63 -1.97 -15.34
N THR A 84 -10.51 -2.87 -15.81
CA THR A 84 -10.64 -4.23 -15.28
C THR A 84 -10.21 -5.32 -16.26
N LYS A 85 -10.04 -4.97 -17.54
CA LYS A 85 -9.58 -5.88 -18.58
C LYS A 85 -8.07 -5.75 -18.76
N PRO A 86 -7.28 -6.83 -18.62
CA PRO A 86 -5.82 -6.77 -18.76
C PRO A 86 -5.36 -6.17 -20.09
N GLU A 87 -6.09 -6.41 -21.19
CA GLU A 87 -5.75 -5.91 -22.52
C GLU A 87 -5.80 -4.38 -22.59
N GLN A 88 -6.56 -3.73 -21.71
CA GLN A 88 -6.63 -2.26 -21.64
C GLN A 88 -5.47 -1.63 -20.86
N ILE A 89 -4.73 -2.44 -20.10
CA ILE A 89 -3.63 -2.01 -19.22
C ILE A 89 -2.32 -2.76 -19.49
N ASP A 90 -2.24 -3.50 -20.60
CA ASP A 90 -1.11 -4.37 -20.94
C ASP A 90 0.23 -3.62 -20.93
N MET A 91 0.28 -2.43 -21.55
CA MET A 91 1.49 -1.61 -21.57
C MET A 91 1.92 -1.18 -20.15
N ALA A 92 0.97 -0.85 -19.27
CA ALA A 92 1.29 -0.44 -17.90
C ALA A 92 1.77 -1.63 -17.06
N LEU A 93 1.14 -2.80 -17.20
CA LEU A 93 1.57 -4.03 -16.54
C LEU A 93 2.97 -4.45 -17.01
N SER A 94 3.20 -4.41 -18.32
CA SER A 94 4.52 -4.66 -18.93
C SER A 94 5.56 -3.68 -18.41
N PHE A 95 5.25 -2.39 -18.32
CA PHE A 95 6.15 -1.39 -17.75
C PHE A 95 6.51 -1.70 -16.30
N LEU A 96 5.52 -2.00 -15.45
CA LEU A 96 5.77 -2.33 -14.04
C LEU A 96 6.62 -3.59 -13.88
N HIS A 97 6.36 -4.61 -14.70
CA HIS A 97 7.14 -5.86 -14.70
C HIS A 97 8.62 -5.63 -15.05
N HIS A 98 8.92 -4.74 -16.00
CA HIS A 98 10.32 -4.53 -16.42
C HIS A 98 11.06 -3.49 -15.57
N TYR A 99 10.36 -2.47 -15.06
CA TYR A 99 11.00 -1.28 -14.48
C TYR A 99 10.64 -0.99 -13.02
N ALA A 100 9.64 -1.65 -12.44
CA ALA A 100 9.12 -1.34 -11.11
C ALA A 100 9.02 -2.55 -10.17
N LEU A 101 9.70 -3.66 -10.48
CA LEU A 101 9.79 -4.77 -9.54
C LEU A 101 10.52 -4.35 -8.28
N ALA A 102 10.00 -4.78 -7.13
CA ALA A 102 10.71 -4.68 -5.87
C ALA A 102 12.08 -5.40 -5.96
N PRO A 103 13.07 -5.06 -5.13
CA PRO A 103 14.30 -5.84 -5.01
C PRO A 103 14.00 -7.30 -4.69
N GLU A 104 14.87 -8.24 -5.09
CA GLU A 104 14.61 -9.69 -4.97
C GLU A 104 14.29 -10.13 -3.54
N GLU A 105 14.89 -9.50 -2.54
CA GLU A 105 14.64 -9.78 -1.14
C GLU A 105 13.20 -9.43 -0.69
N TRP A 106 12.49 -8.59 -1.44
CA TRP A 106 11.11 -8.16 -1.18
C TRP A 106 10.08 -8.80 -2.12
N ARG A 107 10.51 -9.58 -3.13
CA ARG A 107 9.58 -10.24 -4.05
C ARG A 107 8.90 -11.44 -3.40
N VAL A 108 7.62 -11.61 -3.73
CA VAL A 108 6.82 -12.82 -3.48
C VAL A 108 6.27 -13.33 -4.81
N LYS A 109 5.96 -14.63 -4.89
CA LYS A 109 5.47 -15.29 -6.10
C LYS A 109 3.96 -15.31 -6.13
#